data_AF-A0A2V2YY52-F1
#
_entry.id   AF-A0A2V2YY52-F1
#
_cell.length_a   1.000
_cell.length_b   1.000
_cell.length_c   1.000
_cell.angle_alpha   90.00
_cell.angle_beta   90.00
_cell.angle_gamma   90.00
#
_symmetry.space_group_name_H-M   'P 1'
#
loop_
_entity.id
_entity.type
_entity.pdbx_description
1 polymer ?
#
loop_
_entity_poly.entity_id
_entity_poly.type
_entity_poly.pdbx_seq_one_letter_code
_entity_poly.pdbx_strand_id
1 'polypeptide(L)'
;MKKRAISIVLMLTAMFIVTLVFPLVGAERVYACSCAAYPDLSSELDAKSAVFAGEVTSMDTVSRGDVVSSADPVFVTFEVAKVWKGSIKKETVVRTVRDSASCGYEFSLGQSYLVFANEEDGVIRTGMCTGTQPLNDSSAQQLDDIVRSYDPQDNGGDTSGRVDSDEPIYDQGRQVAGVHQNIRPVDFVHEVGAVAAMHEDNESEKGTPQGYIFLGFAFVAMLSALVGFKIGSNRK
;
A
#
# COMPACT_ATOMS: atom_id res chain seq x y z
N MET A 1 -19.70 -4.38 -59.78
CA MET A 1 -18.69 -5.14 -58.98
C MET A 1 -17.49 -4.30 -58.56
N LYS A 2 -16.88 -3.46 -59.43
CA LYS A 2 -15.71 -2.62 -59.10
C LYS A 2 -15.91 -1.64 -57.91
N LYS A 3 -17.10 -1.04 -57.76
CA LYS A 3 -17.42 -0.13 -56.63
C LYS A 3 -17.35 -0.82 -55.25
N ARG A 4 -17.76 -2.09 -55.16
CA ARG A 4 -17.71 -2.87 -53.92
C ARG A 4 -16.27 -3.24 -53.54
N ALA A 5 -15.44 -3.57 -54.53
CA ALA A 5 -14.01 -3.85 -54.32
C ALA A 5 -13.24 -2.61 -53.86
N ILE A 6 -13.53 -1.42 -54.42
CA ILE A 6 -12.90 -0.16 -54.01
C ILE A 6 -13.26 0.21 -52.57
N SER A 7 -14.53 0.05 -52.16
CA SER A 7 -14.93 0.30 -50.76
C SER A 7 -14.25 -0.64 -49.76
N ILE A 8 -14.06 -1.92 -50.11
CA ILE A 8 -13.37 -2.88 -49.23
C ILE A 8 -11.90 -2.51 -49.06
N VAL A 9 -11.22 -2.14 -50.15
CA VAL A 9 -9.80 -1.72 -50.09
C VAL A 9 -9.66 -0.45 -49.26
N LEU A 10 -10.54 0.54 -49.42
CA LEU A 10 -10.51 1.77 -48.62
C LEU A 10 -10.73 1.51 -47.12
N MET A 11 -11.66 0.62 -46.76
CA MET A 11 -11.87 0.24 -45.35
C MET A 11 -10.65 -0.48 -44.75
N LEU A 12 -10.02 -1.39 -45.48
CA LEU A 12 -8.83 -2.10 -45.01
C LEU A 12 -7.63 -1.14 -44.84
N THR A 13 -7.45 -0.20 -45.77
CA THR A 13 -6.39 0.81 -45.63
C THR A 13 -6.64 1.76 -44.47
N ALA A 14 -7.89 2.17 -44.24
CA ALA A 14 -8.26 3.02 -43.11
C ALA A 14 -8.03 2.30 -41.78
N MET A 15 -8.41 1.02 -41.68
CA MET A 15 -8.16 0.20 -40.50
C MET A 15 -6.65 0.06 -40.22
N PHE A 16 -5.85 -0.18 -41.25
CA PHE A 16 -4.38 -0.28 -41.13
C PHE A 16 -3.74 1.03 -40.66
N ILE A 17 -4.20 2.16 -41.20
CA ILE A 17 -3.75 3.49 -40.79
C ILE A 17 -4.14 3.77 -39.32
N VAL A 18 -5.37 3.44 -38.91
CA VAL A 18 -5.81 3.60 -37.52
C VAL A 18 -4.94 2.77 -36.57
N THR A 19 -4.63 1.52 -36.90
CA THR A 19 -3.77 0.67 -36.06
C THR A 19 -2.33 1.18 -35.96
N LEU A 20 -1.80 1.82 -37.02
CA LEU A 20 -0.44 2.40 -37.02
C LEU A 20 -0.36 3.75 -36.32
N VAL A 21 -1.45 4.54 -36.35
CA VAL A 21 -1.50 5.88 -35.75
C VAL A 21 -1.91 5.83 -34.27
N PHE A 22 -2.70 4.84 -33.86
CA PHE A 22 -3.13 4.66 -32.46
C PHE A 22 -1.99 4.65 -31.42
N PRO A 23 -0.84 3.97 -31.62
CA PRO A 23 0.27 4.00 -30.65
C PRO A 23 1.06 5.33 -30.63
N LEU A 24 0.81 6.25 -31.58
CA LEU A 24 1.41 7.59 -31.59
C LEU A 24 0.62 8.60 -30.76
N VAL A 25 -0.62 8.26 -30.40
CA VAL A 25 -1.39 8.98 -29.38
C VAL A 25 -0.79 8.57 -28.04
N GLY A 26 0.07 9.42 -27.50
CA GLY A 26 1.03 9.10 -26.44
C GLY A 26 0.45 8.25 -25.31
N ALA A 27 1.19 7.22 -24.92
CA ALA A 27 0.95 6.51 -23.68
C ALA A 27 1.04 7.53 -22.53
N GLU A 28 -0.09 7.92 -21.96
CA GLU A 28 -0.08 8.61 -20.68
C GLU A 28 0.66 7.72 -19.71
N ARG A 29 1.73 8.25 -19.09
CA ARG A 29 2.44 7.51 -18.06
C ARG A 29 1.43 7.26 -16.95
N VAL A 30 1.05 6.01 -16.76
CA VAL A 30 0.32 5.59 -15.57
C VAL A 30 1.30 5.71 -14.40
N TYR A 31 1.31 6.87 -13.76
CA TYR A 31 1.95 7.05 -12.47
C TYR A 31 1.14 6.23 -11.46
N ALA A 32 1.53 4.96 -11.29
CA ALA A 32 0.77 3.99 -10.48
C ALA A 32 0.60 4.44 -9.03
N CYS A 33 1.51 5.27 -8.50
CA CYS A 33 1.33 5.95 -7.25
C CYS A 33 1.67 7.44 -7.38
N SER A 34 0.62 8.27 -7.42
CA SER A 34 0.68 9.72 -7.28
C SER A 34 -0.05 10.04 -5.97
N CYS A 35 0.67 10.03 -4.85
CA CYS A 35 0.07 10.44 -3.57
C CYS A 35 -0.41 11.90 -3.72
N ALA A 36 -1.69 12.17 -3.44
CA ALA A 36 -2.33 13.46 -3.73
C ALA A 36 -1.68 14.65 -3.00
N ALA A 37 -1.03 14.39 -1.87
CA ALA A 37 -0.06 15.23 -1.18
C ALA A 37 0.68 14.32 -0.18
N TYR A 38 1.89 14.71 0.25
CA TYR A 38 2.45 14.15 1.47
C TYR A 38 1.74 14.81 2.66
N PRO A 39 0.96 14.06 3.42
CA PRO A 39 0.12 14.60 4.49
C PRO A 39 0.97 15.01 5.69
N ASP A 40 0.51 15.99 6.45
CA ASP A 40 1.14 16.41 7.70
C ASP A 40 0.95 15.34 8.79
N LEU A 41 1.88 15.31 9.77
CA LEU A 41 1.89 14.31 10.84
C LEU A 41 0.61 14.30 11.67
N SER A 42 0.00 15.47 11.94
CA SER A 42 -1.27 15.58 12.67
C SER A 42 -2.43 14.96 11.89
N SER A 43 -2.56 15.31 10.61
CA SER A 43 -3.60 14.78 9.72
C SER A 43 -3.47 13.27 9.55
N GLU A 44 -2.26 12.74 9.41
CA GLU A 44 -2.06 11.28 9.35
C GLU A 44 -2.34 10.58 10.67
N LEU A 45 -1.93 11.18 11.79
CA LEU A 45 -2.26 10.65 13.10
C LEU A 45 -3.77 10.53 13.27
N ASP A 46 -4.54 11.52 12.82
CA ASP A 46 -6.00 11.51 12.90
C ASP A 46 -6.65 10.55 11.90
N ALA A 47 -6.15 10.49 10.66
CA ALA A 47 -6.71 9.68 9.58
C ALA A 47 -6.45 8.17 9.71
N LYS A 48 -5.39 7.76 10.42
CA LYS A 48 -4.96 6.36 10.52
C LYS A 48 -5.51 5.67 11.76
N SER A 49 -5.73 4.35 11.70
CA SER A 49 -6.22 3.59 12.86
C SER A 49 -5.09 3.21 13.82
N ALA A 50 -3.85 3.11 13.33
CA ALA A 50 -2.69 2.73 14.11
C ALA A 50 -1.45 3.58 13.73
N VAL A 51 -0.76 4.10 14.75
CA VAL A 51 0.50 4.83 14.58
C VAL A 51 1.47 4.40 15.67
N PHE A 52 2.62 3.86 15.28
CA PHE A 52 3.59 3.29 16.20
C PHE A 52 5.01 3.37 15.63
N ALA A 53 6.01 3.24 16.51
CA ALA A 53 7.41 3.09 16.15
C ALA A 53 7.89 1.71 16.55
N GLY A 54 8.65 1.07 15.66
CA GLY A 54 9.19 -0.26 15.90
C GLY A 54 10.33 -0.61 14.95
N GLU A 55 11.08 -1.63 15.33
CA GLU A 55 12.17 -2.20 14.54
C GLU A 55 11.68 -3.43 13.77
N VAL A 56 12.09 -3.56 12.52
CA VAL A 56 11.75 -4.72 11.69
C VAL A 56 12.57 -5.95 12.11
N THR A 57 11.92 -6.98 12.63
CA THR A 57 12.57 -8.21 13.10
C THR A 57 12.48 -9.38 12.12
N SER A 58 11.45 -9.42 11.27
CA SER A 58 11.28 -10.43 10.23
C SER A 58 10.51 -9.89 9.03
N MET A 59 10.73 -10.47 7.86
CA MET A 59 9.97 -10.19 6.64
C MET A 59 9.71 -11.47 5.86
N ASP A 60 8.44 -11.70 5.54
CA ASP A 60 7.98 -12.87 4.81
C ASP A 60 7.22 -12.44 3.55
N THR A 61 7.58 -12.99 2.39
CA THR A 61 6.90 -12.73 1.12
C THR A 61 6.10 -13.94 0.69
N VAL A 62 4.82 -13.76 0.36
CA VAL A 62 3.98 -14.84 -0.16
C VAL A 62 3.79 -14.67 -1.65
N SER A 63 4.54 -15.42 -2.45
CA SER A 63 4.34 -15.49 -3.91
C SER A 63 3.42 -16.66 -4.26
N ARG A 64 2.47 -16.43 -5.18
CA ARG A 64 1.58 -17.48 -5.70
C ARG A 64 2.24 -18.17 -6.89
N GLY A 65 3.01 -19.22 -6.61
CA GLY A 65 3.72 -20.01 -7.63
C GLY A 65 5.13 -19.48 -7.94
N ASP A 66 5.70 -19.91 -9.06
CA ASP A 66 7.10 -19.60 -9.43
C ASP A 66 7.29 -18.16 -9.97
N VAL A 67 6.22 -17.38 -10.06
CA VAL A 67 6.23 -16.03 -10.64
C VAL A 67 6.11 -14.97 -9.55
N VAL A 68 7.07 -14.06 -9.53
CA VAL A 68 7.21 -12.94 -8.62
C VAL A 68 6.49 -11.72 -9.22
N SER A 69 5.38 -11.26 -8.61
CA SER A 69 4.64 -10.05 -9.01
C SER A 69 4.91 -8.82 -8.11
N SER A 70 4.94 -7.61 -8.65
CA SER A 70 5.08 -6.37 -7.84
C SER A 70 4.01 -6.22 -6.74
N ALA A 71 2.85 -6.83 -6.96
CA ALA A 71 1.70 -6.83 -6.04
C ALA A 71 1.70 -7.97 -5.01
N ASP A 72 2.75 -8.82 -4.99
CA ASP A 72 2.82 -9.89 -4.00
C ASP A 72 2.85 -9.29 -2.58
N PRO A 73 2.08 -9.86 -1.65
CA PRO A 73 2.04 -9.37 -0.29
C PRO A 73 3.36 -9.67 0.44
N VAL A 74 3.79 -8.69 1.22
CA VAL A 74 4.91 -8.78 2.15
C VAL A 74 4.36 -8.57 3.56
N PHE A 75 4.68 -9.49 4.45
CA PHE A 75 4.35 -9.43 5.86
C PHE A 75 5.61 -9.06 6.63
N VAL A 76 5.55 -7.93 7.32
CA VAL A 76 6.69 -7.35 8.05
C VAL A 76 6.38 -7.41 9.53
N THR A 77 7.22 -8.11 10.28
CA THR A 77 7.08 -8.22 11.74
C THR A 77 7.90 -7.13 12.40
N PHE A 78 7.26 -6.41 13.33
CA PHE A 78 7.87 -5.34 14.09
C PHE A 78 7.95 -5.69 15.57
N GLU A 79 9.10 -5.42 16.19
CA GLU A 79 9.17 -5.19 17.64
C GLU A 79 8.84 -3.72 17.91
N VAL A 80 7.68 -3.49 18.52
CA VAL A 80 7.10 -2.17 18.77
C VAL A 80 7.71 -1.57 20.03
N ALA A 81 8.32 -0.40 19.87
CA ALA A 81 8.94 0.37 20.94
C ALA A 81 7.97 1.40 21.55
N LYS A 82 7.11 2.01 20.72
CA LYS A 82 6.19 3.07 21.16
C LYS A 82 4.93 3.09 20.29
N VAL A 83 3.80 3.42 20.90
CA VAL A 83 2.49 3.54 20.22
C VAL A 83 1.92 4.91 20.53
N TRP A 84 1.54 5.65 19.48
CA TRP A 84 0.83 6.93 19.60
C TRP A 84 -0.68 6.77 19.38
N LYS A 85 -1.10 5.79 18.59
CA LYS A 85 -2.51 5.52 18.31
C LYS A 85 -2.77 4.04 18.02
N GLY A 86 -3.95 3.58 18.43
CA GLY A 86 -4.43 2.21 18.21
C GLY A 86 -3.98 1.23 19.29
N SER A 87 -4.51 0.01 19.25
CA SER A 87 -4.15 -1.08 20.17
C SER A 87 -3.18 -2.04 19.52
N ILE A 88 -1.89 -1.69 19.56
CA ILE A 88 -0.80 -2.46 18.94
C ILE A 88 -0.06 -3.28 20.00
N LYS A 89 0.19 -4.56 19.70
CA LYS A 89 0.96 -5.47 20.55
C LYS A 89 2.45 -5.18 20.45
N LYS A 90 3.24 -5.64 21.43
CA LYS A 90 4.71 -5.51 21.43
C LYS A 90 5.35 -6.13 20.19
N GLU A 91 4.79 -7.23 19.70
CA GLU A 91 5.13 -7.81 18.41
C GLU A 91 3.90 -7.75 17.52
N THR A 92 4.04 -7.14 16.34
CA THR A 92 2.92 -6.96 15.40
C THR A 92 3.34 -7.22 13.97
N VAL A 93 2.41 -7.71 13.15
CA VAL A 93 2.64 -7.99 11.74
C VAL A 93 1.89 -6.95 10.91
N VAL A 94 2.60 -6.29 10.01
CA VAL A 94 2.06 -5.32 9.06
C VAL A 94 2.15 -5.88 7.66
N ARG A 95 1.06 -5.80 6.89
CA ARG A 95 1.01 -6.19 5.49
C ARG A 95 1.26 -4.99 4.59
N THR A 96 2.18 -5.14 3.64
CA THR A 96 2.34 -4.23 2.50
C THR A 96 2.45 -5.03 1.20
N VAL A 97 2.63 -4.37 0.07
CA VAL A 97 2.97 -5.03 -1.20
C VAL A 97 4.45 -4.83 -1.50
N ARG A 98 5.02 -5.72 -2.29
CA ARG A 98 6.48 -5.81 -2.46
C ARG A 98 7.10 -4.58 -3.09
N ASP A 99 6.46 -3.99 -4.08
CA ASP A 99 7.09 -2.96 -4.91
C ASP A 99 6.42 -1.60 -4.75
N SER A 100 7.23 -0.55 -4.70
CA SER A 100 6.79 0.85 -4.79
C SER A 100 5.94 1.13 -6.04
N ALA A 101 6.18 0.42 -7.16
CA ALA A 101 5.36 0.50 -8.37
C ALA A 101 3.90 0.06 -8.12
N SER A 102 3.66 -0.74 -7.08
CA SER A 102 2.33 -1.15 -6.62
C SER A 102 1.90 -0.42 -5.35
N CYS A 103 2.54 0.72 -5.02
CA CYS A 103 2.31 1.52 -3.80
C CYS A 103 2.77 0.83 -2.49
N GLY A 104 3.66 -0.15 -2.59
CA GLY A 104 4.29 -0.82 -1.46
C GLY A 104 5.25 0.10 -0.70
N TYR A 105 5.48 -0.20 0.58
CA TYR A 105 6.55 0.40 1.34
C TYR A 105 7.69 -0.60 1.49
N GLU A 106 8.91 -0.20 1.11
CA GLU A 106 10.09 -1.07 1.18
C GLU A 106 10.76 -0.95 2.55
N PHE A 107 10.60 -2.00 3.36
CA PHE A 107 11.23 -2.11 4.67
C PHE A 107 12.59 -2.80 4.59
N SER A 108 13.46 -2.50 5.55
CA SER A 108 14.76 -3.16 5.73
C SER A 108 14.83 -3.83 7.09
N LEU A 109 15.34 -5.07 7.13
CA LEU A 109 15.55 -5.81 8.38
C LEU A 109 16.48 -5.04 9.33
N GLY A 110 16.14 -5.03 10.62
CA GLY A 110 16.92 -4.38 11.67
C GLY A 110 16.90 -2.85 11.60
N GLN A 111 15.97 -2.25 10.86
CA GLN A 111 15.78 -0.80 10.82
C GLN A 111 14.51 -0.41 11.56
N SER A 112 14.55 0.75 12.20
CA SER A 112 13.42 1.32 12.95
C SER A 112 12.62 2.29 12.08
N TYR A 113 11.31 2.17 12.15
CA TYR A 113 10.38 2.97 11.37
C TYR A 113 9.32 3.59 12.26
N LEU A 114 8.86 4.77 11.86
CA LEU A 114 7.59 5.33 12.27
C LEU A 114 6.53 4.88 11.26
N VAL A 115 5.61 4.03 11.70
CA VAL A 115 4.63 3.35 10.86
C VAL A 115 3.25 3.97 11.06
N PHE A 116 2.67 4.39 9.95
CA PHE A 116 1.28 4.83 9.85
C PHE A 116 0.50 3.76 9.11
N ALA A 117 -0.52 3.21 9.77
CA ALA A 117 -1.23 2.05 9.28
C ALA A 117 -2.73 2.14 9.48
N ASN A 118 -3.44 1.46 8.57
CA ASN A 118 -4.86 1.22 8.67
C ASN A 118 -5.11 -0.25 8.98
N GLU A 119 -6.09 -0.51 9.83
CA GLU A 119 -6.58 -1.84 10.13
C GLU A 119 -7.85 -2.09 9.32
N GLU A 120 -7.83 -3.14 8.53
CA GLU A 120 -8.95 -3.57 7.69
C GLU A 120 -9.08 -5.08 7.85
N ASP A 121 -10.26 -5.55 8.25
CA ASP A 121 -10.54 -6.97 8.50
C ASP A 121 -9.56 -7.64 9.48
N GLY A 122 -9.10 -6.90 10.50
CA GLY A 122 -8.11 -7.37 11.48
C GLY A 122 -6.68 -7.46 10.95
N VAL A 123 -6.43 -6.97 9.73
CA VAL A 123 -5.10 -6.92 9.11
C VAL A 123 -4.59 -5.48 9.11
N ILE A 124 -3.43 -5.25 9.73
CA ILE A 124 -2.77 -3.95 9.73
C ILE A 124 -2.03 -3.78 8.39
N ARG A 125 -2.27 -2.67 7.69
CA ARG A 125 -1.76 -2.38 6.35
C ARG A 125 -1.03 -1.05 6.30
N THR A 126 0.04 -1.00 5.52
CA THR A 126 0.76 0.24 5.23
C THR A 126 1.26 0.27 3.78
N GLY A 127 1.67 1.46 3.31
CA GLY A 127 2.16 1.68 1.95
C GLY A 127 2.83 3.05 1.79
N MET A 128 3.41 3.32 0.62
CA MET A 128 4.22 4.54 0.42
C MET A 128 3.47 5.86 0.63
N CYS A 129 2.15 5.89 0.40
CA CYS A 129 1.32 7.08 0.57
C CYS A 129 0.74 7.24 1.98
N THR A 130 1.14 6.41 2.94
CA THR A 130 0.59 6.45 4.32
C THR A 130 1.38 7.34 5.27
N GLY A 131 2.49 7.94 4.84
CA GLY A 131 3.36 8.72 5.73
C GLY A 131 4.34 7.88 6.57
N THR A 132 4.37 6.55 6.38
CA THR A 132 5.40 5.68 6.97
C THR A 132 6.79 6.14 6.52
N GLN A 133 7.72 6.23 7.46
CA GLN A 133 9.07 6.73 7.23
C GLN A 133 10.08 6.10 8.20
N PRO A 134 11.39 6.15 7.90
CA PRO A 134 12.42 5.78 8.85
C PRO A 134 12.26 6.59 10.14
N LEU A 135 12.45 5.95 11.28
CA LEU A 135 12.30 6.59 12.57
C LEU A 135 13.36 7.69 12.72
N ASN A 136 12.90 8.89 13.04
CA ASN A 136 13.76 10.02 13.38
C ASN A 136 13.19 10.73 14.62
N ASP A 137 14.09 11.26 15.45
CA ASP A 137 13.72 11.84 16.74
C ASP A 137 12.79 13.06 16.58
N SER A 138 12.97 13.84 15.52
CA SER A 138 12.14 15.02 15.24
C SER A 138 10.67 14.65 15.03
N SER A 139 10.39 13.62 14.24
CA SER A 139 9.01 13.20 13.94
C SER A 139 8.37 12.52 15.15
N ALA A 140 9.14 11.74 15.90
CA ALA A 140 8.68 11.12 17.14
C ALA A 140 8.33 12.17 18.20
N GLN A 141 9.19 13.19 18.39
CA GLN A 141 8.95 14.29 19.31
C GLN A 141 7.74 15.14 18.87
N GLN A 142 7.61 15.42 17.57
CA GLN A 142 6.46 16.14 17.04
C GLN A 142 5.14 15.39 17.31
N LEU A 143 5.12 14.06 17.16
CA LEU A 143 3.95 13.25 17.51
C LEU A 143 3.67 13.25 19.01
N ASP A 144 4.70 13.27 19.87
CA ASP A 144 4.51 13.42 21.32
C ASP A 144 3.85 14.74 21.69
N ASP A 145 4.29 15.84 21.07
CA ASP A 145 3.70 17.16 21.27
C ASP A 145 2.24 17.22 20.78
N ILE A 146 1.96 16.63 19.61
CA ILE A 146 0.61 16.54 19.05
C ILE A 146 -0.30 15.73 19.97
N VAL A 147 0.10 14.51 20.36
CA VAL A 147 -0.71 13.64 21.23
C VAL A 147 -0.95 14.29 22.60
N ARG A 148 0.06 14.95 23.18
CA ARG A 148 -0.08 15.70 24.43
C ARG A 148 -1.09 16.84 24.31
N SER A 149 -1.17 17.51 23.16
CA SER A 149 -2.16 18.57 22.93
C SER A 149 -3.60 18.04 22.76
N TYR A 150 -3.75 16.78 22.36
CA TYR A 150 -5.04 16.11 22.18
C TYR A 150 -5.60 15.47 23.46
N ASP A 151 -4.82 15.41 24.55
CA ASP A 151 -5.31 14.92 25.84
C ASP A 151 -5.89 16.08 26.67
N PRO A 152 -7.22 16.26 26.72
CA PRO A 152 -7.86 17.28 27.56
C PRO A 152 -7.76 16.98 29.06
N GLN A 153 -7.05 15.93 29.49
CA GLN A 153 -6.78 15.69 30.91
C GLN A 153 -5.60 16.52 31.49
N ASP A 154 -4.87 17.29 30.67
CA ASP A 154 -4.12 18.44 31.19
C ASP A 154 -5.02 19.68 31.26
N ASN A 155 -5.96 19.66 32.23
CA ASN A 155 -6.61 20.89 32.66
C ASN A 155 -5.54 21.77 33.32
N GLY A 156 -4.93 22.64 32.51
CA GLY A 156 -4.29 23.87 32.95
C GLY A 156 -3.61 23.77 34.31
N GLY A 157 -2.46 23.10 34.35
CA GLY A 157 -1.49 23.24 35.43
C GLY A 157 -1.03 24.69 35.57
N ASP A 158 -1.84 25.46 36.31
CA ASP A 158 -1.45 26.57 37.18
C ASP A 158 -0.54 27.66 36.56
N THR A 159 -1.15 28.63 35.89
CA THR A 159 -0.61 30.01 35.85
C THR A 159 -1.31 30.87 36.91
N SER A 160 -1.26 30.48 38.17
CA SER A 160 -1.52 31.34 39.33
C SER A 160 -0.29 31.41 40.25
N GLY A 161 0.89 31.54 39.65
CA GLY A 161 2.10 31.91 40.37
C GLY A 161 2.18 33.41 40.67
N ARG A 162 1.18 33.97 41.37
CA ARG A 162 1.35 35.20 42.16
C ARG A 162 0.38 35.23 43.33
N VAL A 163 0.75 34.54 44.40
CA VAL A 163 0.26 34.86 45.75
C VAL A 163 1.49 35.05 46.64
N ASP A 164 1.75 36.33 46.89
CA ASP A 164 2.45 36.81 48.09
C ASP A 164 1.73 36.32 49.35
N SER A 165 2.50 36.21 50.44
CA SER A 165 2.10 36.16 51.86
C SER A 165 2.15 34.78 52.53
N ASP A 166 3.27 34.53 53.21
CA ASP A 166 3.35 34.18 54.63
C ASP A 166 2.16 33.41 55.24
N GLU A 167 2.28 32.09 55.42
CA GLU A 167 2.17 31.41 56.73
C GLU A 167 2.37 29.87 56.59
N PRO A 168 2.99 29.20 57.57
CA PRO A 168 3.08 27.74 57.61
C PRO A 168 1.98 27.15 58.50
N ILE A 169 1.15 26.25 57.97
CA ILE A 169 0.31 25.38 58.79
C ILE A 169 0.64 23.91 58.51
N TYR A 170 1.11 23.24 59.56
CA TYR A 170 1.24 21.80 59.70
C TYR A 170 -0.12 21.11 59.50
N ASP A 171 -0.17 20.02 58.73
CA ASP A 171 -1.18 18.99 58.94
C ASP A 171 -0.62 17.58 58.74
N GLN A 172 -1.02 16.70 59.65
CA GLN A 172 -0.52 15.37 59.88
C GLN A 172 -1.27 14.34 59.02
N GLY A 173 -0.52 13.34 58.56
CA GLY A 173 -0.98 11.95 58.53
C GLY A 173 -2.26 11.63 57.75
N ARG A 174 -2.09 11.23 56.49
CA ARG A 174 -3.00 10.26 55.87
C ARG A 174 -2.19 9.18 55.15
N GLN A 175 -2.13 8.00 55.78
CA GLN A 175 -1.68 6.79 55.13
C GLN A 175 -2.68 6.40 54.03
N VAL A 176 -2.18 6.15 52.82
CA VAL A 176 -2.84 5.27 51.85
C VAL A 176 -1.93 4.08 51.60
N ALA A 177 -2.46 2.93 51.99
CA ALA A 177 -1.88 1.61 51.92
C ALA A 177 -1.85 1.09 50.48
N GLY A 178 -0.94 0.14 50.23
CA GLY A 178 -1.20 -0.97 49.32
C GLY A 178 -0.56 -0.88 47.94
N VAL A 179 0.74 -1.20 47.89
CA VAL A 179 1.39 -1.79 46.71
C VAL A 179 0.92 -3.25 46.57
N HIS A 180 0.98 -3.75 45.33
CA HIS A 180 0.96 -5.15 44.88
C HIS A 180 -0.39 -5.80 44.57
N GLN A 181 -0.69 -5.95 43.26
CA GLN A 181 -0.97 -7.22 42.56
C GLN A 181 -0.61 -7.00 41.06
N ASN A 182 0.56 -7.37 40.55
CA ASN A 182 0.99 -8.71 40.13
C ASN A 182 -0.09 -9.49 39.36
N ILE A 183 -0.24 -9.23 38.06
CA ILE A 183 -0.93 -10.11 37.13
C ILE A 183 0.12 -10.69 36.19
N ARG A 184 0.39 -11.99 36.36
CA ARG A 184 1.22 -12.80 35.48
C ARG A 184 0.41 -13.31 34.28
N PRO A 185 1.07 -13.67 33.17
CA PRO A 185 0.44 -13.99 31.90
C PRO A 185 -0.04 -15.43 31.88
N VAL A 186 -1.23 -15.66 31.33
CA VAL A 186 -1.69 -17.00 30.92
C VAL A 186 -2.44 -16.90 29.60
N ASP A 187 -1.83 -17.52 28.60
CA ASP A 187 -2.45 -18.41 27.62
C ASP A 187 -3.62 -17.87 26.79
N PHE A 188 -3.28 -17.33 25.61
CA PHE A 188 -4.18 -17.38 24.46
C PHE A 188 -3.37 -17.55 23.17
N VAL A 189 -2.61 -18.65 23.12
CA VAL A 189 -1.99 -19.16 21.88
C VAL A 189 -2.72 -20.45 21.53
N HIS A 190 -3.86 -20.31 20.89
CA HIS A 190 -4.46 -21.32 20.02
C HIS A 190 -5.64 -20.64 19.34
N GLU A 191 -5.86 -20.98 18.07
CA GLU A 191 -7.10 -20.69 17.34
C GLU A 191 -7.16 -19.40 16.50
N VAL A 192 -6.17 -19.19 15.62
CA VAL A 192 -6.42 -18.58 14.30
C VAL A 192 -5.70 -19.36 13.21
N GLY A 193 -5.99 -20.66 13.15
CA GLY A 193 -5.59 -21.54 12.06
C GLY A 193 -6.79 -22.33 11.59
N ALA A 194 -7.69 -21.69 10.83
CA ALA A 194 -8.63 -22.32 9.88
C ALA A 194 -9.76 -21.34 9.50
N VAL A 195 -9.51 -20.42 8.55
CA VAL A 195 -10.57 -19.96 7.63
C VAL A 195 -9.95 -19.80 6.24
N ALA A 196 -9.60 -20.94 5.66
CA ALA A 196 -9.37 -21.08 4.24
C ALA A 196 -10.46 -22.02 3.72
N ALA A 197 -11.50 -21.45 3.10
CA ALA A 197 -12.17 -22.00 1.92
C ALA A 197 -13.43 -21.18 1.57
N MET A 198 -13.61 -20.99 0.27
CA MET A 198 -14.88 -20.72 -0.43
C MET A 198 -15.28 -19.26 -0.60
N HIS A 199 -14.81 -18.67 -1.70
CA HIS A 199 -15.72 -18.35 -2.81
C HIS A 199 -14.94 -18.15 -4.13
N GLU A 200 -15.25 -19.02 -5.10
CA GLU A 200 -15.18 -18.78 -6.55
C GLU A 200 -16.01 -17.49 -6.86
N ASP A 201 -15.78 -16.66 -7.88
CA ASP A 201 -15.42 -16.91 -9.29
C ASP A 201 -14.85 -15.60 -9.88
N ASN A 202 -13.78 -15.66 -10.69
CA ASN A 202 -13.75 -14.89 -11.95
C ASN A 202 -12.60 -15.35 -12.87
N GLU A 203 -12.97 -16.09 -13.91
CA GLU A 203 -12.22 -16.16 -15.15
C GLU A 203 -12.15 -14.77 -15.79
N SER A 204 -10.96 -14.22 -16.01
CA SER A 204 -10.76 -13.42 -17.22
C SER A 204 -9.29 -13.25 -17.59
N GLU A 205 -8.96 -13.92 -18.70
CA GLU A 205 -7.99 -13.54 -19.74
C GLU A 205 -6.53 -13.29 -19.37
N LYS A 206 -5.74 -14.34 -19.61
CA LYS A 206 -4.31 -14.26 -19.96
C LYS A 206 -4.14 -13.47 -21.27
N GLY A 207 -3.86 -12.18 -21.15
CA GLY A 207 -3.40 -11.34 -22.26
C GLY A 207 -1.87 -11.17 -22.25
N THR A 208 -1.12 -12.12 -22.81
CA THR A 208 0.31 -11.93 -23.13
C THR A 208 0.48 -10.96 -24.32
N PRO A 209 1.21 -9.83 -24.20
CA PRO A 209 1.36 -8.86 -25.29
C PRO A 209 2.46 -9.22 -26.31
N GLN A 210 3.07 -10.41 -26.25
CA GLN A 210 4.20 -10.76 -27.12
C GLN A 210 3.84 -11.64 -28.34
N GLY A 211 2.60 -12.11 -28.47
CA GLY A 211 2.15 -12.96 -29.59
C GLY A 211 1.66 -12.22 -30.84
N TYR A 212 1.21 -10.97 -30.70
CA TYR A 212 0.49 -10.26 -31.78
C TYR A 212 1.41 -9.66 -32.85
N ILE A 213 2.68 -9.42 -32.54
CA ILE A 213 3.63 -8.89 -33.51
C ILE A 213 4.00 -9.97 -34.55
N PHE A 214 4.16 -11.23 -34.13
CA PHE A 214 4.54 -12.32 -35.06
C PHE A 214 3.40 -12.86 -35.91
N LEU A 215 2.15 -12.85 -35.42
CA LEU A 215 0.96 -13.28 -36.19
C LEU A 215 0.53 -12.26 -37.25
N GLY A 216 0.76 -10.96 -37.02
CA GLY A 216 0.44 -9.89 -37.97
C GLY A 216 1.25 -9.96 -39.27
N PHE A 217 2.55 -10.25 -39.19
CA PHE A 217 3.40 -10.36 -40.39
C PHE A 217 3.06 -11.60 -41.24
N ALA A 218 2.67 -12.72 -40.61
CA ALA A 218 2.29 -13.93 -41.34
C ALA A 218 0.99 -13.75 -42.14
N PHE A 219 0.00 -13.02 -41.59
CA PHE A 219 -1.28 -12.78 -42.27
C PHE A 219 -1.16 -11.82 -43.46
N VAL A 220 -0.31 -10.79 -43.34
CA VAL A 220 -0.06 -9.82 -44.44
C VAL A 220 0.71 -10.47 -45.59
N ALA A 221 1.66 -11.37 -45.30
CA ALA A 221 2.35 -12.13 -46.34
C ALA A 221 1.41 -13.11 -47.08
N MET A 222 0.49 -13.76 -46.36
CA MET A 222 -0.45 -14.71 -46.95
C MET A 222 -1.50 -14.02 -47.85
N LEU A 223 -2.00 -12.85 -47.43
CA LEU A 223 -2.92 -12.04 -48.25
C LEU A 223 -2.24 -11.45 -49.50
N SER A 224 -0.96 -11.08 -49.41
CA SER A 224 -0.20 -10.58 -50.55
C SER A 224 0.03 -11.67 -51.62
N ALA A 225 0.25 -12.92 -51.21
CA ALA A 225 0.38 -14.05 -52.15
C ALA A 225 -0.94 -14.37 -52.88
N LEU A 226 -2.09 -14.23 -52.20
CA LEU A 226 -3.40 -14.47 -52.80
C LEU A 226 -3.82 -13.36 -53.79
N VAL A 227 -3.42 -12.12 -53.54
CA VAL A 227 -3.65 -11.00 -54.47
C VAL A 227 -2.70 -11.07 -55.68
N GLY A 228 -1.46 -11.51 -55.50
CA GLY A 228 -0.50 -11.72 -56.59
C GLY A 228 -0.90 -12.86 -57.54
N PHE A 229 -1.48 -13.95 -57.03
CA PHE A 229 -1.82 -15.12 -57.84
C PHE A 229 -2.99 -14.89 -58.83
N LYS A 230 -3.84 -13.88 -58.60
CA LYS A 230 -4.99 -13.60 -59.49
C LYS A 230 -4.65 -12.71 -60.70
N ILE A 231 -3.43 -12.16 -60.79
CA ILE A 231 -3.01 -11.26 -61.88
C ILE A 231 -2.23 -12.00 -62.99
N GLY A 232 -1.82 -13.27 -62.76
CA GLY A 232 -0.94 -14.02 -63.66
C GLY A 232 -1.57 -15.02 -64.65
N SER A 233 -2.90 -15.06 -64.81
CA SER A 233 -3.54 -16.04 -65.72
C SER A 233 -4.45 -15.36 -66.76
N ASN A 234 -3.82 -14.71 -67.73
CA ASN A 234 -4.39 -14.63 -69.07
C ASN A 234 -3.27 -14.56 -70.11
N ARG A 235 -2.76 -15.74 -70.48
CA ARG A 235 -1.89 -15.93 -71.63
C ARG A 235 -2.42 -17.12 -72.42
N LYS A 236 -3.41 -16.88 -73.27
CA LYS A 236 -3.51 -17.30 -74.68
C LYS A 236 -4.84 -16.87 -75.27
#